data_AF-A0A6L7TV52-F1
#
_entry.id   AF-A0A6L7TV52-F1
#
_cell.length_a   1.000
_cell.length_b   1.000
_cell.length_c   1.000
_cell.angle_alpha   90.00
_cell.angle_beta   90.00
_cell.angle_gamma   90.00
#
_symmetry.space_group_name_H-M   'P 1'
#
loop_
_entity.id
_entity.type
_entity.pdbx_description
1 polymer ?
#
loop_
_entity_poly.entity_id
_entity_poly.type
_entity_poly.pdbx_seq_one_letter_code
_entity_poly.pdbx_strand_id
1 'polypeptide(L)'
;MYSQQRETPQDGFGFWLGSLGSALRNGLNRRLAPHGITTPQWAILETCYKGEADSVSTLCRYIPVDPAAISRQVDRLVEKGLVQRRRSARDRRAVRITLTAAGRELVPRLAHHVHANNDHFLNRLDVEEQAEFVRMLLKILSNEASGEEPAFREAVAATGRRKLIMAGLWTEVCLVFPALDLLNEGYQVYAVSDSSGGTSVDAHERGMQRIIQAGAIPVTWEAVMAELGRLNMADYDFNGFMELMNVHLPKSV
;
A
#
# COMPACT_ATOMS: atom_id res chain seq x y z
N MET A 1 -19.25 -0.35 23.18
CA MET A 1 -20.66 -0.12 23.56
C MET A 1 -21.15 1.16 22.87
N TYR A 2 -21.39 1.08 21.55
CA TYR A 2 -22.18 2.10 20.83
C TYR A 2 -23.63 1.78 21.15
N SER A 3 -24.29 2.62 21.96
CA SER A 3 -25.67 2.36 22.39
C SER A 3 -26.60 2.38 21.18
N GLN A 4 -27.57 1.45 21.19
CA GLN A 4 -28.60 1.30 20.17
C GLN A 4 -29.64 2.44 20.20
N GLN A 5 -29.20 3.67 20.01
CA GLN A 5 -30.08 4.78 19.70
C GLN A 5 -29.36 5.69 18.74
N ARG A 6 -29.84 5.78 17.50
CA ARG A 6 -29.79 6.98 16.64
C ARG A 6 -30.42 6.70 15.26
N GLU A 7 -31.45 7.47 14.94
CA GLU A 7 -32.34 7.33 13.78
C GLU A 7 -31.95 8.22 12.58
N THR A 8 -30.72 8.78 12.52
CA THR A 8 -30.29 9.62 11.37
C THR A 8 -28.90 9.28 10.83
N PRO A 9 -28.62 9.51 9.53
CA PRO A 9 -27.27 9.29 8.97
C PRO A 9 -26.16 10.10 9.65
N GLN A 10 -26.47 11.28 10.23
CA GLN A 10 -25.48 12.14 10.90
C GLN A 10 -24.95 11.59 12.23
N ASP A 11 -25.49 10.47 12.66
CA ASP A 11 -25.09 9.77 13.88
C ASP A 11 -24.03 8.70 13.65
N GLY A 12 -23.82 8.32 12.39
CA GLY A 12 -22.85 7.30 12.01
C GLY A 12 -21.44 7.86 11.84
N PHE A 13 -20.45 7.17 12.38
CA PHE A 13 -19.01 7.46 12.16
C PHE A 13 -18.68 7.57 10.65
N GLY A 14 -19.20 6.66 9.83
CA GLY A 14 -18.96 6.65 8.38
C GLY A 14 -19.48 7.89 7.64
N PHE A 15 -20.55 8.52 8.13
CA PHE A 15 -21.07 9.76 7.54
C PHE A 15 -20.08 10.92 7.71
N TRP A 16 -19.55 11.11 8.92
CA TRP A 16 -18.59 12.18 9.19
C TRP A 16 -17.24 11.93 8.51
N LEU A 17 -16.78 10.68 8.47
CA LEU A 17 -15.56 10.32 7.75
C LEU A 17 -15.72 10.57 6.24
N GLY A 18 -16.84 10.15 5.65
CA GLY A 18 -17.16 10.40 4.25
C GLY A 18 -17.34 11.89 3.93
N SER A 19 -17.92 12.66 4.86
CA SER A 19 -18.09 14.10 4.74
C SER A 19 -16.74 14.83 4.77
N LEU A 20 -15.87 14.49 5.71
CA LEU A 20 -14.50 15.04 5.80
C LEU A 20 -13.69 14.69 4.54
N GLY A 21 -13.71 13.41 4.14
CA GLY A 21 -13.03 12.96 2.92
C GLY A 21 -13.54 13.67 1.66
N SER A 22 -14.84 13.95 1.58
CA SER A 22 -15.43 14.72 0.48
C SER A 22 -15.00 16.20 0.52
N ALA A 23 -14.99 16.83 1.69
CA ALA A 23 -14.55 18.21 1.86
C ALA A 23 -13.08 18.39 1.46
N LEU A 24 -12.20 17.50 1.92
CA LEU A 24 -10.77 17.47 1.56
C LEU A 24 -10.58 17.33 0.04
N ARG A 25 -11.28 16.37 -0.58
CA ARG A 25 -11.19 16.09 -2.02
C ARG A 25 -11.69 17.26 -2.85
N ASN A 26 -12.81 17.87 -2.46
CA ASN A 26 -13.40 19.02 -3.15
C ASN A 26 -12.53 20.27 -3.01
N GLY A 27 -11.95 20.49 -1.83
CA GLY A 27 -10.98 21.55 -1.57
C GLY A 27 -9.75 21.42 -2.45
N LEU A 28 -9.22 20.20 -2.60
CA LEU A 28 -8.07 19.94 -3.46
C LEU A 28 -8.42 20.10 -4.94
N ASN A 29 -9.53 19.53 -5.42
CA ASN A 29 -9.98 19.67 -6.81
C ASN A 29 -10.08 21.15 -7.23
N ARG A 30 -10.62 22.03 -6.37
CA ARG A 30 -10.68 23.48 -6.66
C ARG A 30 -9.31 24.13 -6.81
N ARG A 31 -8.31 23.70 -6.02
CA ARG A 31 -6.94 24.24 -6.08
C ARG A 31 -6.15 23.69 -7.28
N LEU A 32 -6.46 22.48 -7.74
CA LEU A 32 -5.82 21.87 -8.91
C LEU A 32 -6.45 22.29 -10.24
N ALA A 33 -7.73 22.70 -10.23
CA ALA A 33 -8.47 23.10 -11.43
C ALA A 33 -7.78 24.18 -12.29
N PRO A 34 -7.12 25.23 -11.73
CA PRO A 34 -6.37 26.21 -12.52
C PRO A 34 -5.21 25.62 -13.34
N HIS A 35 -4.68 24.47 -12.92
CA HIS A 35 -3.64 23.73 -13.64
C HIS A 35 -4.22 22.70 -14.61
N GLY A 36 -5.54 22.61 -14.69
CA GLY A 36 -6.25 21.61 -15.49
C GLY A 36 -6.04 20.18 -14.98
N ILE A 37 -5.73 19.99 -13.69
CA ILE A 37 -5.46 18.68 -13.10
C ILE A 37 -6.58 18.31 -12.13
N THR A 38 -6.99 17.04 -12.15
CA THR A 38 -7.94 16.46 -11.19
C THR A 38 -7.20 15.70 -10.09
N THR A 39 -7.82 15.46 -8.93
CA THR A 39 -7.19 14.68 -7.84
C THR A 39 -6.67 13.30 -8.28
N PRO A 40 -7.39 12.49 -9.08
CA PRO A 40 -6.83 11.22 -9.58
C PRO A 40 -5.62 11.39 -10.49
N GLN A 41 -5.59 12.45 -11.32
CA GLN A 41 -4.45 12.76 -12.18
C GLN A 41 -3.24 13.23 -11.37
N TRP A 42 -3.48 14.02 -10.32
CA TRP A 42 -2.45 14.40 -9.35
C TRP A 42 -1.80 13.17 -8.72
N ALA A 43 -2.61 12.22 -8.21
CA ALA A 43 -2.08 11.01 -7.59
C ALA A 43 -1.15 10.24 -8.54
N ILE A 44 -1.53 10.08 -9.82
CA ILE A 44 -0.69 9.43 -10.83
C ILE A 44 0.62 10.20 -11.04
N LEU A 45 0.55 11.52 -11.22
CA LEU A 45 1.73 12.35 -11.46
C LEU A 45 2.70 12.31 -10.27
N GLU A 46 2.19 12.38 -9.05
CA GLU A 46 2.98 12.33 -7.82
C GLU A 46 3.67 10.97 -7.64
N THR A 47 2.94 9.85 -7.79
CA THR A 47 3.52 8.50 -7.68
C THR A 47 4.60 8.26 -8.74
N CYS A 48 4.39 8.73 -9.98
CA CYS A 48 5.42 8.65 -11.02
C CYS A 48 6.62 9.58 -10.73
N TYR A 49 6.40 10.74 -10.11
CA TYR A 49 7.46 11.68 -9.75
C TYR A 49 8.39 11.12 -8.66
N LYS A 50 7.81 10.45 -7.66
CA LYS A 50 8.55 9.78 -6.57
C LYS A 50 9.29 8.52 -7.04
N GLY A 51 9.03 8.05 -8.27
CA GLY A 51 9.64 6.83 -8.81
C GLY A 51 9.01 5.55 -8.27
N GLU A 52 7.83 5.65 -7.63
CA GLU A 52 7.13 4.53 -7.00
C GLU A 52 6.36 3.67 -8.02
N ALA A 53 5.95 4.26 -9.15
CA ALA A 53 5.24 3.56 -10.20
C ALA A 53 5.63 4.05 -11.60
N ASP A 54 5.75 3.09 -12.51
CA ASP A 54 6.09 3.32 -13.92
C ASP A 54 5.19 2.53 -14.87
N SER A 55 4.06 1.99 -14.39
CA SER A 55 3.08 1.23 -15.17
C SER A 55 1.70 1.31 -14.53
N VAL A 56 0.64 0.94 -15.28
CA VAL A 56 -0.73 0.90 -14.74
C VAL A 56 -0.84 -0.08 -13.57
N SER A 57 -0.22 -1.26 -13.68
CA SER A 57 -0.26 -2.26 -12.61
C SER A 57 0.42 -1.79 -11.34
N THR A 58 1.56 -1.09 -11.45
CA THR A 58 2.22 -0.48 -10.28
C THR A 58 1.41 0.68 -9.72
N LEU A 59 0.75 1.51 -10.55
CA LEU A 59 -0.10 2.61 -10.08
C LEU A 59 -1.29 2.11 -9.25
N CYS A 60 -1.90 0.99 -9.64
CA CYS A 60 -3.00 0.37 -8.91
C CYS A 60 -2.60 -0.12 -7.50
N ARG A 61 -1.30 -0.25 -7.18
CA ARG A 61 -0.85 -0.56 -5.81
C ARG A 61 -0.94 0.64 -4.87
N TYR A 62 -0.89 1.86 -5.41
CA TYR A 62 -0.91 3.10 -4.65
C TYR A 62 -2.25 3.83 -4.72
N ILE A 63 -3.01 3.60 -5.79
CA ILE A 63 -4.26 4.30 -6.06
C ILE A 63 -5.38 3.24 -6.13
N PRO A 64 -6.26 3.17 -5.11
CA PRO A 64 -7.29 2.14 -5.01
C PRO A 64 -8.48 2.43 -5.95
N VAL A 65 -8.23 2.37 -7.25
CA VAL A 65 -9.23 2.52 -8.31
C VAL A 65 -8.99 1.47 -9.39
N ASP A 66 -10.03 1.17 -10.18
CA ASP A 66 -9.95 0.11 -11.18
C ASP A 66 -8.86 0.39 -12.25
N PRO A 67 -8.19 -0.65 -12.78
CA PRO A 67 -7.12 -0.48 -13.77
C PRO A 67 -7.55 0.26 -15.04
N ALA A 68 -8.80 0.11 -15.47
CA ALA A 68 -9.30 0.79 -16.66
C ALA A 68 -9.47 2.30 -16.39
N ALA A 69 -9.88 2.70 -15.20
CA ALA A 69 -9.90 4.10 -14.78
C ALA A 69 -8.49 4.71 -14.73
N ILE A 70 -7.50 4.00 -14.16
CA ILE A 70 -6.10 4.45 -14.20
C ILE A 70 -5.65 4.63 -15.65
N SER A 71 -5.87 3.64 -16.51
CA SER A 71 -5.49 3.72 -17.91
C SER A 71 -6.07 4.97 -18.58
N ARG A 72 -7.38 5.24 -18.41
CA ARG A 72 -8.05 6.44 -18.95
C ARG A 72 -7.44 7.74 -18.42
N GLN A 73 -7.06 7.81 -17.14
CA GLN A 73 -6.42 9.02 -16.61
C GLN A 73 -5.01 9.19 -17.17
N VAL A 74 -4.26 8.11 -17.34
CA VAL A 74 -2.95 8.15 -17.98
C VAL A 74 -3.07 8.63 -19.43
N ASP A 75 -4.07 8.17 -20.18
CA ASP A 75 -4.33 8.62 -21.55
C ASP A 75 -4.54 10.15 -21.60
N ARG A 76 -5.40 10.67 -20.71
CA ARG A 76 -5.62 12.12 -20.59
C ARG A 76 -4.36 12.90 -20.20
N LEU A 77 -3.48 12.32 -19.39
CA LEU A 77 -2.20 12.93 -19.03
C LEU A 77 -1.20 12.91 -20.20
N VAL A 78 -1.27 11.92 -21.09
CA VAL A 78 -0.51 11.88 -22.35
C VAL A 78 -1.00 12.98 -23.28
N GLU A 79 -2.33 13.12 -23.44
CA GLU A 79 -2.93 14.21 -24.24
C GLU A 79 -2.52 15.60 -23.73
N LYS A 80 -2.36 15.76 -22.41
CA LYS A 80 -1.85 16.98 -21.77
C LYS A 80 -0.33 17.17 -21.90
N GLY A 81 0.40 16.20 -22.46
CA GLY A 81 1.86 16.25 -22.60
C GLY A 81 2.62 16.15 -21.26
N LEU A 82 1.98 15.65 -20.20
CA LEU A 82 2.58 15.56 -18.85
C LEU A 82 3.22 14.20 -18.57
N VAL A 83 2.74 13.16 -19.24
CA VAL A 83 3.33 11.83 -19.21
C VAL A 83 3.49 11.29 -20.63
N GLN A 84 4.35 10.30 -20.79
CA GLN A 84 4.52 9.56 -22.05
C GLN A 84 4.49 8.06 -21.78
N ARG A 85 3.92 7.31 -22.73
CA ARG A 85 3.98 5.85 -22.74
C ARG A 85 5.10 5.37 -23.65
N ARG A 86 5.96 4.49 -23.15
CA ARG A 86 7.00 3.83 -23.93
C ARG A 86 6.87 2.33 -23.79
N ARG A 87 6.95 1.59 -24.90
CA ARG A 87 7.12 0.14 -24.83
C ARG A 87 8.45 -0.14 -24.15
N SER A 88 8.46 -1.05 -23.18
CA SER A 88 9.69 -1.45 -22.51
C SER A 88 10.63 -2.13 -23.51
N ALA A 89 11.90 -1.72 -23.49
CA ALA A 89 12.94 -2.34 -24.32
C ALA A 89 13.27 -3.77 -23.86
N ARG A 90 13.05 -4.07 -22.57
CA ARG A 90 13.31 -5.38 -21.95
C ARG A 90 12.14 -6.36 -22.07
N ASP A 91 10.92 -5.84 -22.14
CA ASP A 91 9.70 -6.63 -22.31
C ASP A 91 8.76 -5.89 -23.26
N ARG A 92 8.65 -6.39 -24.50
CA ARG A 92 7.83 -5.76 -25.54
C ARG A 92 6.33 -5.75 -25.23
N ARG A 93 5.88 -6.53 -24.23
CA ARG A 93 4.49 -6.57 -23.77
C ARG A 93 4.21 -5.52 -22.67
N ALA A 94 5.24 -5.02 -21.99
CA ALA A 94 5.09 -4.04 -20.92
C ALA A 94 5.11 -2.60 -21.46
N VAL A 95 4.10 -1.80 -21.07
CA VAL A 95 4.04 -0.36 -21.35
C VAL A 95 4.46 0.41 -20.10
N ARG A 96 5.52 1.21 -20.23
CA ARG A 96 6.02 2.07 -19.17
C ARG A 96 5.47 3.49 -19.29
N ILE A 97 5.17 4.09 -18.15
CA ILE A 97 4.70 5.46 -17.99
C ILE A 97 5.86 6.25 -17.40
N THR A 98 6.22 7.37 -18.03
CA THR A 98 7.26 8.27 -17.52
C THR A 98 6.78 9.71 -17.62
N LEU A 99 7.16 10.54 -16.64
CA LEU A 99 6.90 11.98 -16.71
C LEU A 99 7.69 12.62 -17.85
N THR A 100 7.06 13.55 -18.55
CA THR A 100 7.76 14.48 -19.46
C THR A 100 8.48 15.57 -18.65
N ALA A 101 9.27 16.41 -19.32
CA ALA A 101 9.88 17.58 -18.67
C ALA A 101 8.81 18.50 -18.05
N ALA A 102 7.73 18.76 -18.79
CA ALA A 102 6.59 19.55 -18.31
C ALA A 102 5.90 18.90 -17.10
N GLY A 103 5.71 17.57 -17.12
CA GLY A 103 5.16 16.84 -15.98
C GLY A 103 6.04 16.95 -14.73
N ARG A 104 7.36 16.80 -14.89
CA ARG A 104 8.32 16.93 -13.77
C ARG A 104 8.35 18.32 -13.18
N GLU A 105 8.22 19.37 -14.00
CA GLU A 105 8.17 20.75 -13.54
C GLU A 105 6.84 21.08 -12.84
N LEU A 106 5.73 20.50 -13.32
CA LEU A 106 4.40 20.77 -12.78
C LEU A 106 4.19 20.16 -11.39
N VAL A 107 4.72 18.96 -11.12
CA VAL A 107 4.44 18.23 -9.87
C VAL A 107 4.78 19.02 -8.61
N PRO A 108 5.97 19.64 -8.44
CA PRO A 108 6.28 20.46 -7.27
C PRO A 108 5.29 21.62 -7.06
N ARG A 109 4.80 22.23 -8.14
CA ARG A 109 3.83 23.34 -8.08
C ARG A 109 2.47 22.86 -7.57
N LEU A 110 2.04 21.67 -8.00
CA LEU A 110 0.81 21.05 -7.51
C LEU A 110 0.93 20.58 -6.06
N ALA A 111 2.11 20.09 -5.64
CA ALA A 111 2.37 19.65 -4.27
C ALA A 111 2.10 20.77 -3.25
N HIS A 112 2.45 22.02 -3.58
CA HIS A 112 2.13 23.18 -2.75
C HIS A 112 0.62 23.34 -2.49
N HIS A 113 -0.22 23.02 -3.48
CA HIS A 113 -1.67 23.07 -3.31
C HIS A 113 -2.22 21.95 -2.44
N VAL A 114 -1.56 20.79 -2.43
CA VAL A 114 -1.91 19.67 -1.54
C VAL A 114 -1.56 20.03 -0.11
N HIS A 115 -0.35 20.54 0.15
CA HIS A 115 0.05 21.00 1.48
C HIS A 115 -0.90 22.10 1.98
N ALA A 116 -1.15 23.13 1.18
CA ALA A 116 -2.09 24.20 1.55
C ALA A 116 -3.55 23.72 1.72
N ASN A 117 -3.95 22.62 1.07
CA ASN A 117 -5.25 21.99 1.32
C ASN A 117 -5.24 21.29 2.67
N ASN A 118 -4.22 20.48 2.95
CA ASN A 118 -4.10 19.75 4.21
C ASN A 118 -4.02 20.71 5.39
N ASP A 119 -3.14 21.72 5.33
CA ASP A 119 -2.96 22.75 6.35
C ASP A 119 -4.28 23.47 6.69
N HIS A 120 -5.10 23.77 5.67
CA HIS A 120 -6.39 24.42 5.88
C HIS A 120 -7.34 23.63 6.79
N PHE A 121 -7.30 22.29 6.71
CA PHE A 121 -8.12 21.41 7.54
C PHE A 121 -7.41 21.01 8.83
N LEU A 122 -6.12 20.69 8.76
CA LEU A 122 -5.35 20.10 9.86
C LEU A 122 -4.84 21.13 10.86
N ASN A 123 -4.60 22.40 10.49
CA ASN A 123 -4.15 23.43 11.43
C ASN A 123 -5.19 23.82 12.50
N ARG A 124 -6.37 23.18 12.48
CA ARG A 124 -7.34 23.24 13.58
C ARG A 124 -7.01 22.28 14.72
N LEU A 125 -6.12 21.33 14.47
CA LEU A 125 -5.58 20.36 15.42
C LEU A 125 -4.10 20.72 15.66
N ASP A 126 -3.66 20.64 16.91
CA ASP A 126 -2.22 20.71 17.21
C ASP A 126 -1.46 19.48 16.68
N VAL A 127 -0.13 19.48 16.80
CA VAL A 127 0.71 18.43 16.20
C VAL A 127 0.43 17.07 16.84
N GLU A 128 0.20 17.04 18.15
CA GLU A 128 -0.13 15.87 18.94
C GLU A 128 -1.51 15.32 18.56
N GLU A 129 -2.52 16.17 18.41
CA GLU A 129 -3.86 15.83 17.97
C GLU A 129 -3.87 15.30 16.53
N GLN A 130 -3.07 15.89 15.63
CA GLN A 130 -2.91 15.39 14.26
C GLN A 130 -2.29 13.99 14.25
N ALA A 131 -1.23 13.78 15.03
CA ALA A 131 -0.58 12.47 15.15
C ALA A 131 -1.53 11.41 15.72
N GLU A 132 -2.29 11.77 16.75
CA GLU A 132 -3.29 10.90 17.38
C GLU A 132 -4.44 10.60 16.43
N PHE A 133 -4.93 11.57 15.67
CA PHE A 133 -5.96 11.38 14.65
C PHE A 133 -5.51 10.40 13.56
N VAL A 134 -4.30 10.59 13.01
CA VAL A 134 -3.71 9.65 12.04
C VAL A 134 -3.56 8.27 12.66
N ARG A 135 -3.08 8.16 13.91
CA ARG A 135 -2.95 6.89 14.61
C ARG A 135 -4.30 6.17 14.76
N MET A 136 -5.37 6.89 15.12
CA MET A 136 -6.72 6.31 15.22
C MET A 136 -7.23 5.87 13.85
N LEU A 137 -7.05 6.65 12.79
CA LEU A 137 -7.42 6.27 11.43
C LEU A 137 -6.69 5.00 10.99
N LEU A 138 -5.37 4.94 11.20
CA LEU A 138 -4.58 3.75 10.88
C LEU A 138 -5.03 2.52 11.68
N LYS A 139 -5.38 2.69 12.96
CA LYS A 139 -5.93 1.63 13.80
C LYS A 139 -7.30 1.14 13.32
N ILE A 140 -8.14 2.03 12.77
CA ILE A 140 -9.44 1.66 12.21
C ILE A 140 -9.25 0.95 10.87
N LEU A 141 -8.36 1.45 10.01
CA LEU A 141 -8.02 0.82 8.74
C LEU A 141 -7.34 -0.53 8.93
N SER A 142 -6.62 -0.73 10.03
CA SER A 142 -6.05 -2.05 10.34
C SER A 142 -7.12 -3.10 10.64
N ASN A 143 -8.37 -2.76 11.01
CA ASN A 143 -9.43 -3.77 11.15
C ASN A 143 -9.74 -4.50 9.83
N GLU A 144 -9.49 -3.89 8.67
CA GLU A 144 -9.65 -4.55 7.35
C GLU A 144 -8.38 -5.29 6.91
N ALA A 145 -7.22 -4.98 7.50
CA ALA A 145 -5.91 -5.50 7.11
C ALA A 145 -5.27 -6.44 8.15
N SER A 146 -5.85 -6.56 9.34
CA SER A 146 -5.34 -7.40 10.41
C SER A 146 -5.97 -8.78 10.30
N GLY A 147 -5.18 -9.81 10.58
CA GLY A 147 -5.70 -11.14 10.89
C GLY A 147 -6.59 -11.19 12.13
N GLU A 148 -7.19 -10.07 12.56
CA GLU A 148 -8.18 -9.97 13.62
C GLU A 148 -9.60 -10.18 13.11
N GLU A 149 -9.84 -10.12 11.79
CA GLU A 149 -11.16 -10.42 11.22
C GLU A 149 -11.59 -11.84 11.64
N PRO A 150 -12.72 -12.01 12.36
CA PRO A 150 -13.13 -13.32 12.88
C PRO A 150 -13.19 -14.39 11.80
N ALA A 151 -13.69 -14.06 10.60
CA ALA A 151 -13.75 -14.97 9.48
C ALA A 151 -12.36 -15.44 9.01
N PHE A 152 -11.37 -14.54 8.98
CA PHE A 152 -10.00 -14.90 8.63
C PHE A 152 -9.39 -15.82 9.69
N ARG A 153 -9.59 -15.53 10.97
CA ARG A 153 -9.07 -16.35 12.08
C ARG A 153 -9.70 -17.74 12.10
N GLU A 154 -11.00 -17.81 11.91
CA GLU A 154 -11.73 -19.08 11.77
C GLU A 154 -11.21 -19.88 10.58
N ALA A 155 -10.98 -19.23 9.43
CA ALA A 155 -10.41 -19.89 8.26
C ALA A 155 -9.00 -20.42 8.52
N VAL A 156 -8.12 -19.65 9.16
CA VAL A 156 -6.77 -20.08 9.55
C VAL A 156 -6.84 -21.25 10.53
N ALA A 157 -7.68 -21.16 11.57
CA ALA A 157 -7.87 -22.23 12.54
C ALA A 157 -8.40 -23.52 11.88
N ALA A 158 -9.34 -23.39 10.93
CA ALA A 158 -9.90 -24.51 10.18
C ALA A 158 -8.86 -25.25 9.32
N THR A 159 -7.75 -24.61 8.95
CA THR A 159 -6.64 -25.31 8.26
C THR A 159 -5.91 -26.31 9.14
N GLY A 160 -6.03 -26.19 10.47
CA GLY A 160 -5.26 -26.97 11.45
C GLY A 160 -3.75 -26.68 11.45
N ARG A 161 -3.27 -25.70 10.67
CA ARG A 161 -1.86 -25.35 10.55
C ARG A 161 -1.44 -24.42 11.67
N ARG A 162 -0.25 -24.67 12.24
CA ARG A 162 0.36 -23.82 13.28
C ARG A 162 1.54 -22.98 12.77
N LYS A 163 2.01 -23.24 11.55
CA LYS A 163 3.10 -22.50 10.91
C LYS A 163 2.50 -21.58 9.86
N LEU A 164 2.78 -20.29 9.96
CA LEU A 164 2.27 -19.26 9.07
C LEU A 164 3.44 -18.55 8.41
N ILE A 165 3.38 -18.41 7.09
CA ILE A 165 4.32 -17.62 6.31
C ILE A 165 3.62 -16.30 6.00
N MET A 166 4.20 -15.19 6.42
CA MET A 166 3.53 -13.89 6.42
C MET A 166 4.40 -12.80 5.81
N ALA A 167 3.78 -11.94 5.01
CA ALA A 167 4.35 -10.69 4.51
C ALA A 167 3.34 -9.56 4.73
N GLY A 168 3.82 -8.32 4.86
CA GLY A 168 2.97 -7.15 5.07
C GLY A 168 3.38 -5.97 4.20
N LEU A 169 2.40 -5.17 3.76
CA LEU A 169 2.67 -3.96 2.97
C LEU A 169 3.51 -2.95 3.76
N TRP A 170 3.17 -2.77 5.05
CA TRP A 170 3.96 -2.04 6.03
C TRP A 170 4.40 -2.98 7.13
N THR A 171 5.69 -3.08 7.34
CA THR A 171 6.31 -4.00 8.27
C THR A 171 5.96 -3.59 9.69
N GLU A 172 6.14 -2.32 10.01
CA GLU A 172 5.91 -1.70 11.32
C GLU A 172 4.46 -1.79 11.82
N VAL A 173 3.49 -2.06 10.94
CA VAL A 173 2.05 -2.14 11.27
C VAL A 173 1.48 -3.49 10.83
N CYS A 174 1.32 -3.69 9.51
CA CYS A 174 0.57 -4.80 8.93
C CYS A 174 1.26 -6.16 9.10
N LEU A 175 2.59 -6.20 9.24
CA LEU A 175 3.29 -7.44 9.57
C LEU A 175 3.43 -7.60 11.09
N VAL A 176 3.90 -6.55 11.77
CA VAL A 176 4.25 -6.60 13.19
C VAL A 176 3.05 -6.92 14.08
N PHE A 177 1.93 -6.23 13.92
CA PHE A 177 0.78 -6.43 14.82
C PHE A 177 0.21 -7.85 14.76
N PRO A 178 -0.19 -8.39 13.59
CA PRO A 178 -0.72 -9.75 13.55
C PRO A 178 0.34 -10.80 13.87
N ALA A 179 1.62 -10.58 13.54
CA ALA A 179 2.68 -11.52 13.92
C ALA A 179 2.81 -11.64 15.45
N LEU A 180 2.77 -10.52 16.19
CA LEU A 180 2.84 -10.54 17.66
C LEU A 180 1.64 -11.27 18.27
N ASP A 181 0.44 -11.03 17.77
CA ASP A 181 -0.76 -11.71 18.26
C ASP A 181 -0.71 -13.22 17.99
N LEU A 182 -0.32 -13.62 16.78
CA LEU A 182 -0.17 -15.02 16.39
C LEU A 182 0.91 -15.73 17.21
N LEU A 183 2.04 -15.07 17.48
CA LEU A 183 3.09 -15.59 18.35
C LEU A 183 2.57 -15.78 19.78
N ASN A 184 1.82 -14.82 20.32
CA ASN A 184 1.19 -14.93 21.64
C ASN A 184 0.16 -16.07 21.71
N GLU A 185 -0.47 -16.40 20.59
CA GLU A 185 -1.41 -17.53 20.44
C GLU A 185 -0.72 -18.87 20.17
N GLY A 186 0.63 -18.89 20.12
CA GLY A 186 1.43 -20.10 19.95
C GLY A 186 1.57 -20.56 18.50
N TYR A 187 1.26 -19.72 17.52
CA TYR A 187 1.64 -19.98 16.13
C TYR A 187 3.14 -19.76 15.94
N GLN A 188 3.73 -20.49 15.00
CA GLN A 188 5.05 -20.18 14.45
C GLN A 188 4.88 -19.23 13.27
N VAL A 189 5.48 -18.04 13.37
CA VAL A 189 5.44 -17.03 12.31
C VAL A 189 6.78 -16.99 11.57
N TYR A 190 6.72 -17.20 10.26
CA TYR A 190 7.83 -17.01 9.32
C TYR A 190 7.59 -15.69 8.59
N ALA A 191 8.37 -14.67 8.93
CA ALA A 191 8.19 -13.31 8.42
C ALA A 191 9.06 -13.10 7.18
N VAL A 192 8.42 -12.92 6.01
CA VAL A 192 9.09 -12.77 4.72
C VAL A 192 9.55 -11.32 4.55
N SER A 193 10.80 -11.05 4.90
CA SER A 193 11.33 -9.68 5.03
C SER A 193 11.39 -8.95 3.70
N ASP A 194 11.91 -9.60 2.65
CA ASP A 194 12.10 -9.03 1.31
C ASP A 194 10.81 -8.99 0.46
N SER A 195 9.72 -9.54 0.98
CA SER A 195 8.36 -9.37 0.45
C SER A 195 7.53 -8.39 1.28
N SER A 196 8.13 -7.75 2.29
CA SER A 196 7.48 -6.77 3.15
C SER A 196 8.10 -5.40 2.96
N GLY A 197 7.25 -4.37 2.88
CA GLY A 197 7.67 -2.97 2.73
C GLY A 197 7.61 -2.22 4.06
N GLY A 198 8.21 -1.05 4.16
CA GLY A 198 8.04 -0.13 5.28
C GLY A 198 7.97 1.32 4.81
N THR A 199 7.48 2.23 5.64
CA THR A 199 7.44 3.66 5.31
C THR A 199 8.84 4.28 5.18
N SER A 200 9.84 3.64 5.79
CA SER A 200 11.27 3.92 5.62
C SER A 200 12.07 2.65 5.87
N VAL A 201 13.37 2.68 5.52
CA VAL A 201 14.29 1.58 5.82
C VAL A 201 14.37 1.33 7.33
N ASP A 202 14.53 2.38 8.14
CA ASP A 202 14.57 2.24 9.60
C ASP A 202 13.25 1.69 10.16
N ALA A 203 12.09 2.17 9.70
CA ALA A 203 10.79 1.65 10.15
C ALA A 203 10.63 0.15 9.84
N HIS A 204 11.05 -0.30 8.66
CA HIS A 204 11.08 -1.71 8.28
C HIS A 204 12.00 -2.52 9.20
N GLU A 205 13.25 -2.08 9.38
CA GLU A 205 14.25 -2.78 10.19
C GLU A 205 13.83 -2.89 11.66
N ARG A 206 13.31 -1.80 12.25
CA ARG A 206 12.81 -1.81 13.63
C ARG A 206 11.56 -2.67 13.78
N GLY A 207 10.67 -2.68 12.80
CA GLY A 207 9.53 -3.58 12.76
C GLY A 207 9.97 -5.04 12.77
N MET A 208 10.87 -5.44 11.86
CA MET A 208 11.44 -6.80 11.82
C MET A 208 12.11 -7.17 13.14
N GLN A 209 12.95 -6.30 13.70
CA GLN A 209 13.62 -6.56 14.98
C GLN A 209 12.64 -6.88 16.11
N ARG A 210 11.49 -6.18 16.17
CA ARG A 210 10.49 -6.41 17.22
C ARG A 210 9.86 -7.80 17.14
N ILE A 211 9.46 -8.25 15.95
CA ILE A 211 8.87 -9.59 15.81
C ILE A 211 9.89 -10.70 15.97
N ILE A 212 11.15 -10.48 15.55
CA ILE A 212 12.24 -11.42 15.78
C ILE A 212 12.48 -11.59 17.29
N GLN A 213 12.51 -10.49 18.05
CA GLN A 213 12.62 -10.54 19.51
C GLN A 213 11.44 -11.28 20.18
N ALA A 214 10.26 -11.23 19.56
CA ALA A 214 9.09 -11.97 20.02
C ALA A 214 9.07 -13.44 19.57
N GLY A 215 10.02 -13.89 18.74
CA GLY A 215 10.15 -15.29 18.31
C GLY A 215 9.73 -15.58 16.86
N ALA A 216 9.45 -14.57 16.04
CA ALA A 216 9.27 -14.77 14.60
C ALA A 216 10.58 -15.22 13.93
N ILE A 217 10.47 -16.07 12.91
CA ILE A 217 11.59 -16.54 12.10
C ILE A 217 11.69 -15.65 10.86
N PRO A 218 12.73 -14.84 10.70
CA PRO A 218 12.91 -14.03 9.50
C PRO A 218 13.31 -14.93 8.32
N VAL A 219 12.64 -14.78 7.18
CA VAL A 219 12.92 -15.53 5.95
C VAL A 219 12.85 -14.62 4.73
N THR A 220 13.45 -15.05 3.63
CA THR A 220 13.30 -14.41 2.31
C THR A 220 12.32 -15.20 1.44
N TRP A 221 11.74 -14.58 0.42
CA TRP A 221 10.82 -15.26 -0.50
C TRP A 221 11.52 -16.44 -1.21
N GLU A 222 12.81 -16.28 -1.50
CA GLU A 222 13.63 -17.34 -2.10
C GLU A 222 13.78 -18.53 -1.17
N ALA A 223 14.10 -18.29 0.11
CA ALA A 223 14.22 -19.33 1.12
C ALA A 223 12.89 -20.07 1.32
N VAL A 224 11.78 -19.33 1.39
CA VAL A 224 10.42 -19.90 1.48
C VAL A 224 10.17 -20.85 0.31
N MET A 225 10.41 -20.39 -0.92
CA MET A 225 10.15 -21.20 -2.10
C MET A 225 11.05 -22.44 -2.15
N ALA A 226 12.34 -22.30 -1.84
CA ALA A 226 13.28 -23.43 -1.81
C ALA A 226 12.90 -24.47 -0.74
N GLU A 227 12.49 -24.03 0.45
CA GLU A 227 12.03 -24.92 1.52
C GLU A 227 10.74 -25.66 1.15
N LEU A 228 9.77 -24.97 0.52
CA LEU A 228 8.56 -25.60 0.02
C LEU A 228 8.86 -26.66 -1.05
N GLY A 229 9.78 -26.37 -1.97
CA GLY A 229 10.22 -27.33 -2.98
C GLY A 229 10.88 -28.56 -2.38
N ARG A 230 11.73 -28.37 -1.36
CA ARG A 230 12.34 -29.49 -0.62
C ARG A 230 11.28 -30.35 0.08
N LEU A 231 10.25 -29.73 0.66
CA LEU A 231 9.23 -30.44 1.44
C LEU A 231 8.20 -31.15 0.55
N ASN A 232 7.94 -30.65 -0.66
CA ASN A 232 6.88 -31.18 -1.51
C ASN A 232 7.25 -31.25 -3.00
N MET A 233 8.40 -31.85 -3.30
CA MET A 233 8.97 -31.84 -4.66
C MET A 233 8.04 -32.42 -5.74
N ALA A 234 7.18 -33.38 -5.40
CA ALA A 234 6.28 -34.02 -6.36
C ALA A 234 5.20 -33.08 -6.93
N ASP A 235 4.71 -32.14 -6.11
CA ASP A 235 3.66 -31.18 -6.48
C ASP A 235 4.20 -29.74 -6.55
N TYR A 236 5.52 -29.56 -6.50
CA TYR A 236 6.15 -28.25 -6.52
C TYR A 236 6.29 -27.71 -7.94
N ASP A 237 5.74 -26.53 -8.19
CA ASP A 237 5.91 -25.83 -9.46
C ASP A 237 7.33 -25.24 -9.58
N PHE A 238 8.27 -26.11 -9.92
CA PHE A 238 9.66 -25.74 -10.11
C PHE A 238 9.84 -24.72 -11.25
N ASN A 239 9.06 -24.83 -12.32
CA ASN A 239 9.16 -23.91 -13.46
C ASN A 239 8.68 -22.51 -13.08
N GLY A 240 7.56 -22.40 -12.35
CA GLY A 240 7.08 -21.13 -11.81
C GLY A 240 8.07 -20.50 -10.82
N PHE A 241 8.71 -21.31 -9.97
CA PHE A 241 9.79 -20.83 -9.10
C PHE A 241 10.97 -20.26 -9.91
N MET A 242 11.44 -20.97 -10.93
CA MET A 242 12.52 -20.51 -11.80
C MET A 242 12.16 -19.22 -12.56
N GLU A 243 10.90 -19.06 -12.96
CA GLU A 243 10.41 -17.82 -13.56
C GLU A 243 10.48 -16.65 -12.56
N LEU A 244 10.01 -16.85 -11.32
CA LEU A 244 10.10 -15.85 -10.25
C LEU A 244 11.56 -15.47 -9.96
N MET A 245 12.47 -16.44 -9.87
CA MET A 245 13.91 -16.18 -9.73
C MET A 245 14.44 -15.30 -10.85
N ASN A 246 14.10 -15.57 -12.10
CA ASN A 246 14.56 -14.75 -13.23
C ASN A 246 14.01 -13.32 -13.24
N VAL A 247 12.81 -13.11 -12.65
CA VAL A 247 12.18 -11.79 -12.54
C VAL A 247 12.73 -10.98 -11.36
N HIS A 248 12.95 -11.63 -10.21
CA HIS A 248 13.14 -10.95 -8.93
C HIS A 248 14.56 -11.03 -8.37
N LEU A 249 15.37 -12.04 -8.73
CA LEU A 249 16.76 -12.02 -8.34
C LEU A 249 17.51 -10.97 -9.15
N PRO A 250 18.41 -10.21 -8.51
CA PRO A 250 19.36 -9.41 -9.27
C PRO A 250 20.10 -10.34 -10.20
N LYS A 251 20.06 -10.05 -11.51
CA LYS A 251 20.98 -10.64 -12.47
C LYS A 251 22.36 -10.15 -12.05
N SER A 252 23.04 -10.92 -11.19
CA SER A 252 24.22 -10.42 -10.50
C SER A 252 25.34 -10.13 -11.49
N VAL A 253 25.86 -8.91 -11.35
CA VAL A 253 27.17 -8.32 -11.72
C VAL A 253 27.71 -8.62 -13.12
#